data_AF-A0A034WJP6-F1
#
_entry.id   AF-A0A034WJP6-F1
#
_cell.length_a   1.000
_cell.length_b   1.000
_cell.length_c   1.000
_cell.angle_alpha   90.00
_cell.angle_beta   90.00
_cell.angle_gamma   90.00
#
_symmetry.space_group_name_H-M   'P 1'
#
loop_
_entity.id
_entity.type
_entity.pdbx_description
1 polymer ?
#
loop_
_entity_poly.entity_id
_entity_poly.type
_entity_poly.pdbx_seq_one_letter_code
_entity_poly.pdbx_strand_id
1 'polypeptide(L)'
;VCFLGVYLAAGAWLLLLWEDDWTFFDGFYFCFITMTTIGFGDLVPKKPNYMLLCTLYILIGLALTSTIIELVRRQYATSWAKLQELSGPMAETLRRLGETAGYGLDYMALQKVLTVSMPKWNTGTKKDNADIAALEAITNALLKEVKEAQENKPKVLKIVIYETSV
;
A
#
# COMPACT_ATOMS: atom_id res chain seq x y z
N VAL A 1 8.11 14.92 -4.82
CA VAL A 1 8.14 14.43 -3.42
C VAL A 1 9.38 14.91 -2.68
N CYS A 2 10.61 14.68 -3.17
CA CYS A 2 11.83 15.17 -2.51
C CYS A 2 11.82 16.68 -2.22
N PHE A 3 11.37 17.50 -3.17
CA PHE A 3 11.21 18.95 -3.00
C PHE A 3 10.30 19.33 -1.81
N LEU A 4 9.19 18.61 -1.62
CA LEU A 4 8.28 18.81 -0.49
C LEU A 4 8.94 18.43 0.84
N GLY A 5 9.74 17.36 0.86
CA GLY A 5 10.51 16.94 2.03
C GLY A 5 11.57 17.96 2.44
N VAL A 6 12.27 18.56 1.48
CA VAL A 6 13.23 19.64 1.74
C VAL A 6 12.52 20.89 2.26
N TYR A 7 11.35 21.24 1.68
CA TYR A 7 10.52 22.33 2.19
C TYR A 7 10.10 22.07 3.65
N LEU A 8 9.59 20.88 3.96
CA LEU A 8 9.27 20.48 5.34
C LEU A 8 10.45 20.66 6.30
N ALA A 9 11.63 20.17 5.93
CA ALA A 9 12.83 20.28 6.76
C ALA A 9 13.27 21.75 6.97
N ALA A 10 13.14 22.60 5.94
CA ALA A 10 13.44 24.02 6.06
C ALA A 10 12.46 24.73 7.00
N GLY A 11 11.16 24.38 6.96
CA GLY A 11 10.15 24.91 7.88
C GLY A 11 10.39 24.47 9.32
N ALA A 12 10.75 23.20 9.54
CA ALA A 12 11.12 22.67 10.84
C ALA A 12 12.35 23.39 11.42
N TRP A 13 13.36 23.65 10.58
CA TRP A 13 14.55 24.40 10.95
C TRP A 13 14.23 25.87 11.31
N LEU A 14 13.33 26.52 10.57
CA LEU A 14 12.91 27.88 10.86
C LEU A 14 12.19 27.98 12.21
N LEU A 15 11.30 27.02 12.51
CA LEU A 15 10.56 26.97 13.78
C LEU A 15 11.48 26.68 14.96
N LEU A 16 12.49 25.82 14.78
CA LEU A 16 13.54 25.58 15.78
C LEU A 16 14.30 26.86 16.14
N LEU A 17 14.49 27.78 15.19
CA LEU A 17 15.17 29.06 15.45
C LEU A 17 14.26 30.11 16.11
N TRP A 18 12.94 30.00 15.96
CA TRP A 18 11.98 30.95 16.53
C TRP A 18 11.50 30.56 17.92
N GLU A 19 11.36 29.26 18.17
CA GLU A 19 10.86 28.71 19.41
C GLU A 19 11.95 27.90 20.13
N ASP A 20 12.53 28.49 21.19
CA ASP A 20 13.59 27.85 21.98
C ASP A 20 13.13 26.56 22.70
N ASP A 21 11.82 26.41 22.91
CA ASP A 21 11.21 25.26 23.58
C ASP A 21 11.07 24.02 22.66
N TRP A 22 11.27 24.15 21.35
CA TRP A 22 10.94 23.11 20.37
C TRP A 22 12.19 22.36 19.91
N THR A 23 12.07 21.05 19.71
CA THR A 23 13.11 20.27 19.03
C THR A 23 12.89 20.28 17.51
N PHE A 24 13.93 19.90 16.74
CA PHE A 24 13.81 19.74 15.28
C PHE A 24 12.68 18.76 14.91
N PHE A 25 12.48 17.71 15.72
CA PHE A 25 11.46 16.71 15.48
C PHE A 25 10.04 17.27 15.71
N ASP A 26 9.87 18.11 16.74
CA ASP A 26 8.59 18.79 17.02
C ASP A 26 8.23 19.77 15.90
N GLY A 27 9.22 20.53 15.41
CA GLY A 27 9.03 21.44 14.27
C GLY A 27 8.67 20.71 12.97
N PHE A 28 9.30 19.56 12.71
CA PHE A 28 8.98 18.71 11.56
C PHE A 28 7.59 18.09 11.68
N TYR A 29 7.25 17.56 12.86
CA TYR A 29 5.93 17.01 13.16
C TYR A 29 4.86 18.08 12.95
N PHE A 30 5.02 19.27 13.53
CA PHE A 30 4.09 20.39 13.35
C PHE A 30 3.88 20.72 11.86
N CYS A 31 4.97 20.95 11.11
CA CYS A 31 4.88 21.27 9.69
C CYS A 31 4.18 20.16 8.88
N PHE A 32 4.43 18.89 9.21
CA PHE A 32 3.81 17.74 8.56
C PHE A 32 2.31 17.62 8.87
N ILE A 33 1.90 17.70 10.14
CA ILE A 33 0.47 17.59 10.53
C ILE A 33 -0.37 18.74 9.97
N THR A 34 0.21 19.94 9.85
CA THR A 34 -0.49 21.10 9.30
C THR A 34 -0.64 20.99 7.79
N MET A 35 0.40 20.56 7.06
CA MET A 35 0.29 20.38 5.60
C MET A 35 -0.57 19.19 5.20
N THR A 36 -0.59 18.12 5.99
CA THR A 36 -1.54 17.01 5.80
C THR A 36 -2.95 17.36 6.25
N THR A 37 -3.18 18.58 6.76
CA THR A 37 -4.47 19.06 7.28
C THR A 37 -5.07 18.19 8.39
N ILE A 38 -4.23 17.39 9.06
CA ILE A 38 -4.63 16.61 10.25
C ILE A 38 -4.85 17.56 11.42
N GLY A 39 -3.88 18.45 11.67
CA GLY A 39 -4.01 19.59 12.58
C GLY A 39 -4.46 19.27 14.01
N PHE A 40 -3.74 18.39 14.72
CA PHE A 40 -4.08 18.04 16.11
C PHE A 40 -4.07 19.24 17.07
N GLY A 41 -3.21 20.24 16.84
CA GLY A 41 -3.16 21.48 17.63
C GLY A 41 -2.50 21.32 19.01
N ASP A 42 -1.77 20.24 19.24
CA ASP A 42 -0.98 19.96 20.43
C ASP A 42 0.28 20.84 20.54
N LEU A 43 0.91 21.11 19.40
CA LEU A 43 2.07 21.99 19.27
C LEU A 43 1.65 23.23 18.49
N VAL A 44 1.71 24.41 19.11
CA VAL A 44 1.44 25.70 18.46
C VAL A 44 2.48 26.75 18.88
N PRO A 45 2.97 27.59 17.95
CA PRO A 45 3.93 28.64 18.29
C PRO A 45 3.29 29.65 19.25
N LYS A 46 3.97 29.97 20.35
CA LYS A 46 3.43 30.84 21.41
C LYS A 46 3.66 32.33 21.10
N LYS A 47 4.61 32.63 20.22
CA LYS A 47 5.03 34.00 19.88
C LYS A 47 4.12 34.59 18.79
N PRO A 48 3.30 35.63 19.08
CA PRO A 48 2.34 36.17 18.11
C PRO A 48 3.01 36.80 16.88
N ASN A 49 4.23 37.33 17.02
CA ASN A 49 4.98 37.95 15.92
C ASN A 49 5.38 36.93 14.83
N TYR A 50 5.65 35.68 15.22
CA TYR A 50 6.05 34.61 14.30
C TYR A 50 4.86 33.79 13.81
N MET A 51 3.72 33.86 14.50
CA MET A 51 2.49 33.18 14.12
C MET A 51 2.02 33.56 12.72
N LEU A 52 2.05 34.86 12.36
CA LEU A 52 1.66 35.33 11.02
C LEU A 52 2.57 34.75 9.93
N LEU A 53 3.89 34.78 10.15
CA LEU A 53 4.86 34.23 9.20
C LEU A 53 4.70 32.72 9.05
N CYS A 54 4.43 32.02 10.16
CA CYS A 54 4.13 30.60 10.16
C CYS A 54 2.88 30.30 9.31
N THR A 55 1.79 31.06 9.47
CA THR A 55 0.57 30.87 8.66
C THR A 55 0.84 31.09 7.17
N LEU A 56 1.59 32.14 6.80
CA LEU A 56 1.97 32.39 5.41
C LEU A 56 2.82 31.26 4.82
N TYR A 57 3.76 30.74 5.60
CA TYR A 57 4.60 29.62 5.21
C TYR A 57 3.77 28.35 4.93
N ILE A 58 2.82 28.03 5.80
CA ILE A 58 1.92 26.88 5.63
C ILE A 58 1.02 27.05 4.40
N LEU A 59 0.53 28.27 4.13
CA LEU A 59 -0.27 28.54 2.93
C LEU A 59 0.51 28.24 1.63
N ILE A 60 1.78 28.62 1.57
CA ILE A 60 2.66 28.28 0.44
C ILE A 60 2.88 26.75 0.38
N GLY A 61 3.07 26.10 1.53
CA GLY A 61 3.22 24.63 1.62
C GLY A 61 1.99 23.86 1.12
N LEU A 62 0.78 24.37 1.39
CA LEU A 62 -0.47 23.81 0.86
C LEU A 62 -0.57 23.93 -0.66
N ALA A 63 -0.16 25.07 -1.23
CA ALA A 63 -0.11 25.24 -2.69
C ALA A 63 0.86 24.26 -3.36
N LEU A 64 2.03 24.04 -2.74
CA LEU A 64 2.99 23.03 -3.19
C LEU A 64 2.41 21.62 -3.10
N THR A 65 1.72 21.30 -2.00
CA THR A 65 1.08 19.99 -1.80
C THR A 65 0.02 19.74 -2.88
N SER A 66 -0.80 20.74 -3.21
CA SER A 66 -1.77 20.67 -4.32
C SER A 66 -1.09 20.33 -5.66
N THR A 67 0.02 20.99 -5.95
CA THR A 67 0.82 20.74 -7.16
C THR A 67 1.37 19.31 -7.19
N ILE A 68 1.86 18.80 -6.06
CA ILE A 68 2.35 17.43 -5.96
C ILE A 68 1.22 16.42 -6.18
N ILE A 69 0.04 16.64 -5.62
CA ILE A 69 -1.13 15.77 -5.81
C ILE A 69 -1.51 15.70 -7.30
N GLU A 70 -1.47 16.83 -8.02
CA GLU A 70 -1.71 16.87 -9.47
C GLU A 70 -0.71 16.00 -10.23
N LEU A 71 0.58 16.12 -9.93
CA LEU A 71 1.62 15.32 -10.59
C LEU A 71 1.46 13.82 -10.29
N VAL A 72 1.19 13.47 -9.04
CA VAL A 72 0.96 12.08 -8.61
C VAL A 72 -0.25 11.52 -9.34
N ARG A 73 -1.37 12.24 -9.39
CA ARG A 73 -2.56 11.81 -10.13
C ARG A 73 -2.29 11.58 -11.61
N ARG A 74 -1.53 12.45 -12.28
CA ARG A 74 -1.14 12.25 -13.70
C ARG A 74 -0.32 10.98 -13.89
N GLN A 75 0.63 10.73 -13.00
CA GLN A 75 1.46 9.52 -13.04
C GLN A 75 0.64 8.26 -12.79
N TYR A 76 -0.27 8.30 -11.80
CA TYR A 76 -1.19 7.21 -11.53
C TYR A 76 -2.09 6.96 -12.74
N ALA A 77 -2.74 7.98 -13.31
CA ALA A 77 -3.60 7.82 -14.48
C ALA A 77 -2.88 7.14 -15.65
N THR A 78 -1.62 7.54 -15.91
CA THR A 78 -0.79 6.94 -16.97
C THR A 78 -0.40 5.49 -16.66
N SER A 79 -0.08 5.20 -15.40
CA SER A 79 0.27 3.84 -14.95
C SER A 79 -0.94 2.91 -15.00
N TRP A 80 -2.10 3.42 -14.58
CA TRP A 80 -3.38 2.72 -14.66
C TRP A 80 -3.80 2.45 -16.10
N ALA A 81 -3.63 3.42 -17.01
CA ALA A 81 -3.91 3.22 -18.43
C ALA A 81 -3.04 2.12 -19.05
N LYS A 82 -1.74 2.05 -18.71
CA LYS A 82 -0.86 0.95 -19.15
C LYS A 82 -1.31 -0.40 -18.62
N LEU A 83 -1.70 -0.49 -17.35
CA LEU A 83 -2.22 -1.73 -16.78
C LEU A 83 -3.51 -2.17 -17.46
N GLN A 84 -4.35 -1.22 -17.85
CA GLN A 84 -5.60 -1.49 -18.58
C GLN A 84 -5.35 -1.91 -20.03
N GLU A 85 -4.31 -1.36 -20.67
CA GLU A 85 -3.84 -1.82 -21.98
C GLU A 85 -3.19 -3.20 -21.91
N LEU A 86 -2.56 -3.58 -20.79
CA LEU A 86 -1.99 -4.92 -20.56
C LEU A 86 -3.04 -5.96 -20.15
N SER A 87 -4.12 -5.54 -19.48
CA SER A 87 -5.21 -6.45 -19.11
C SER A 87 -6.08 -6.86 -20.31
N GLY A 88 -6.18 -6.02 -21.35
CA GLY A 88 -6.80 -6.38 -22.64
C GLY A 88 -6.17 -7.60 -23.35
N PRO A 89 -4.87 -7.60 -23.71
CA PRO A 89 -4.20 -8.71 -24.36
C PRO A 89 -4.08 -9.94 -23.43
N MET A 90 -4.06 -9.76 -22.11
CA MET A 90 -4.21 -10.87 -21.16
C MET A 90 -5.62 -11.49 -21.22
N ALA A 91 -6.66 -10.67 -21.28
CA ALA A 91 -8.03 -11.17 -21.45
C ALA A 91 -8.19 -11.89 -22.79
N GLU A 92 -7.58 -11.38 -23.86
CA GLU A 92 -7.67 -11.97 -25.19
C GLU A 92 -6.86 -13.28 -25.32
N THR A 93 -5.70 -13.36 -24.66
CA THR A 93 -4.93 -14.60 -24.57
C THR A 93 -5.65 -15.65 -23.73
N LEU A 94 -6.25 -15.28 -22.59
CA LEU A 94 -7.10 -16.17 -21.81
C LEU A 94 -8.37 -16.60 -22.58
N ARG A 95 -9.00 -15.70 -23.33
CA ARG A 95 -10.16 -16.00 -24.17
C ARG A 95 -9.82 -17.01 -25.26
N ARG A 96 -8.71 -16.79 -25.97
CA ARG A 96 -8.18 -17.73 -26.99
C ARG A 96 -7.79 -19.08 -26.39
N LEU A 97 -7.25 -19.09 -25.17
CA LEU A 97 -6.95 -20.33 -24.46
C LEU A 97 -8.21 -21.05 -24.00
N GLY A 98 -9.26 -20.33 -23.58
CA GLY A 98 -10.56 -20.91 -23.24
C GLY A 98 -11.27 -21.54 -24.44
N GLU A 99 -11.24 -20.87 -25.60
CA GLU A 99 -11.71 -21.46 -26.86
C GLU A 99 -10.89 -22.69 -27.23
N THR A 100 -9.55 -22.65 -27.14
CA THR A 100 -8.68 -23.79 -27.48
C THR A 100 -8.80 -24.95 -26.47
N ALA A 101 -9.02 -24.65 -25.18
CA ALA A 101 -9.18 -25.63 -24.10
C ALA A 101 -10.57 -26.27 -24.05
N GLY A 102 -11.57 -25.67 -24.71
CA GLY A 102 -12.91 -26.26 -24.88
C GLY A 102 -12.92 -27.60 -25.62
N TYR A 103 -11.79 -27.98 -26.27
CA TYR A 103 -11.66 -29.22 -27.05
C TYR A 103 -10.83 -30.32 -26.36
N GLY A 104 -10.35 -30.10 -25.13
CA GLY A 104 -9.63 -31.12 -24.36
C GLY A 104 -8.57 -30.49 -23.45
N LEU A 105 -8.64 -30.77 -22.15
CA LEU A 105 -7.70 -30.27 -21.15
C LEU A 105 -6.31 -30.88 -21.37
N ASP A 106 -5.43 -30.17 -22.08
CA ASP A 106 -4.01 -30.44 -22.07
C ASP A 106 -3.32 -29.47 -21.10
N TYR A 107 -3.09 -29.96 -19.88
CA TYR A 107 -2.38 -29.28 -18.78
C TYR A 107 -1.00 -28.75 -19.21
N MET A 108 -0.42 -29.33 -20.27
CA MET A 108 0.86 -28.91 -20.84
C MET A 108 0.79 -27.53 -21.52
N ALA A 109 -0.38 -27.14 -22.06
CA ALA A 109 -0.60 -25.81 -22.62
C ALA A 109 -0.75 -24.74 -21.52
N LEU A 110 -1.45 -25.07 -20.43
CA LEU A 110 -1.56 -24.20 -19.26
C LEU A 110 -0.21 -24.03 -18.57
N GLN A 111 0.62 -25.08 -18.49
CA GLN A 111 1.97 -24.98 -17.93
C GLN A 111 2.88 -24.06 -18.75
N LYS A 112 2.81 -24.10 -20.09
CA LYS A 112 3.58 -23.20 -20.96
C LYS A 112 3.16 -21.74 -20.81
N VAL A 113 1.88 -21.46 -20.63
CA VAL A 113 1.39 -20.08 -20.45
C VAL A 113 1.68 -19.56 -19.05
N LEU A 114 1.50 -20.38 -18.01
CA LEU A 114 1.89 -20.03 -16.64
C LEU A 114 3.42 -19.82 -16.52
N THR A 115 4.24 -20.52 -17.30
CA THR A 115 5.70 -20.32 -17.31
C THR A 115 6.15 -19.13 -18.17
N VAL A 116 5.48 -18.85 -19.29
CA VAL A 116 5.76 -17.65 -20.12
C VAL A 116 5.29 -16.36 -19.45
N SER A 117 4.31 -16.44 -18.52
CA SER A 117 3.77 -15.27 -17.81
C SER A 117 4.45 -14.94 -16.47
N MET A 118 5.45 -15.69 -16.01
CA MET A 118 6.20 -15.28 -14.82
C MET A 118 7.34 -14.33 -15.23
N PRO A 119 7.34 -13.04 -14.84
CA PRO A 119 8.59 -12.31 -14.77
C PRO A 119 9.51 -13.08 -13.81
N LYS A 120 10.79 -13.23 -14.15
CA LYS A 120 11.79 -13.70 -13.18
C LYS A 120 11.80 -12.72 -12.02
N TRP A 121 11.01 -13.00 -11.00
CA TRP A 121 11.05 -12.29 -9.74
C TRP A 121 12.37 -12.69 -9.08
N ASN A 122 13.30 -11.74 -9.06
CA ASN A 122 14.54 -11.87 -8.32
C ASN A 122 14.20 -11.81 -6.82
N THR A 123 13.79 -12.93 -6.24
CA THR A 123 13.83 -13.18 -4.80
C THR A 123 15.28 -13.43 -4.42
N GLY A 124 16.07 -12.36 -4.44
CA GLY A 124 17.31 -12.28 -3.68
C GLY A 124 16.98 -12.14 -2.20
N THR A 125 16.40 -13.18 -1.61
CA THR A 125 16.34 -13.35 -0.15
C THR A 125 16.93 -14.71 0.15
N LYS A 126 18.16 -14.64 0.65
CA LYS A 126 18.93 -15.72 1.25
C LYS A 126 17.99 -16.63 2.05
N LYS A 127 17.71 -17.82 1.53
CA LYS A 127 16.87 -18.83 2.16
C LYS A 127 17.72 -19.48 3.24
N ASP A 128 17.72 -18.91 4.43
CA ASP A 128 18.42 -19.49 5.57
C ASP A 128 17.67 -20.77 6.00
N ASN A 129 18.40 -21.88 6.18
CA ASN A 129 17.84 -23.21 6.50
C ASN A 129 16.93 -23.22 7.75
N ALA A 130 17.05 -22.21 8.62
CA ALA A 130 16.21 -22.06 9.81
C ALA A 130 14.74 -21.74 9.46
N ASP A 131 14.48 -20.97 8.41
CA ASP A 131 13.13 -20.58 8.01
C ASP A 131 12.35 -21.77 7.43
N ILE A 132 13.05 -22.70 6.77
CA ILE A 132 12.42 -23.94 6.25
C ILE A 132 11.99 -24.84 7.40
N ALA A 133 12.83 -25.00 8.43
CA ALA A 133 12.49 -25.79 9.62
C ALA A 133 11.32 -25.17 10.41
N ALA A 134 11.28 -23.83 10.50
CA ALA A 134 10.15 -23.13 11.11
C ALA A 134 8.85 -23.33 10.30
N LEU A 135 8.94 -23.30 8.97
CA LEU A 135 7.79 -23.52 8.09
C LEU A 135 7.25 -24.96 8.18
N GLU A 136 8.14 -25.95 8.29
CA GLU A 136 7.75 -27.35 8.49
C GLU A 136 7.12 -27.58 9.86
N ALA A 137 7.64 -26.92 10.90
CA ALA A 137 7.05 -26.96 12.24
C ALA A 137 5.64 -26.36 12.26
N ILE A 138 5.44 -25.20 11.61
CA ILE A 138 4.13 -24.57 11.48
C ILE A 138 3.20 -25.44 10.63
N THR A 139 3.67 -26.02 9.53
CA THR A 139 2.86 -26.91 8.67
C THR A 139 2.40 -28.15 9.43
N ASN A 140 3.27 -28.75 10.24
CA ASN A 140 2.93 -29.92 11.05
C ASN A 140 2.02 -29.57 12.22
N ALA A 141 2.18 -28.39 12.83
CA ALA A 141 1.26 -27.88 13.84
C ALA A 141 -0.13 -27.66 13.24
N LEU A 142 -0.22 -27.04 12.06
CA LEU A 142 -1.47 -26.81 11.35
C LEU A 142 -2.11 -28.13 10.87
N LEU A 143 -1.31 -29.11 10.42
CA LEU A 143 -1.82 -30.45 10.10
C LEU A 143 -2.37 -31.15 11.34
N LYS A 144 -1.73 -30.97 12.50
CA LYS A 144 -2.19 -31.53 13.76
C LYS A 144 -3.48 -30.86 14.24
N GLU A 145 -3.55 -29.52 14.19
CA GLU A 145 -4.76 -28.76 14.50
C GLU A 145 -5.90 -29.08 13.54
N VAL A 146 -5.63 -29.22 12.24
CA VAL A 146 -6.63 -29.63 11.24
C VAL A 146 -7.09 -31.06 11.47
N LYS A 147 -6.19 -31.96 11.89
CA LYS A 147 -6.53 -33.36 12.19
C LYS A 147 -7.35 -33.47 13.49
N GLU A 148 -7.03 -32.68 14.50
CA GLU A 148 -7.83 -32.54 15.73
C GLU A 148 -9.19 -31.86 15.44
N ALA A 149 -9.23 -30.86 14.54
CA ALA A 149 -10.47 -30.20 14.12
C ALA A 149 -11.36 -31.07 13.21
N GLN A 150 -10.78 -32.04 12.49
CA GLN A 150 -11.54 -33.00 11.67
C GLN A 150 -12.21 -34.11 12.50
N GLU A 151 -11.75 -34.38 13.72
CA GLU A 151 -12.32 -35.42 14.59
C GLU A 151 -13.59 -34.97 15.33
N ASN A 152 -13.81 -33.66 15.49
CA ASN A 152 -15.02 -33.13 16.10
C ASN A 152 -15.95 -32.47 15.07
N LYS A 153 -16.64 -33.28 14.26
CA LYS A 153 -17.84 -32.84 13.52
C LYS A 153 -19.10 -33.05 14.38
N PRO A 154 -19.75 -32.00 14.88
CA PRO A 154 -21.20 -32.00 14.97
C PRO A 154 -21.82 -31.71 13.59
N LYS A 155 -22.94 -32.40 13.33
CA LYS A 155 -23.70 -32.43 12.09
C LYS A 155 -24.10 -31.04 11.56
N VAL A 156 -24.06 -30.97 10.24
CA VAL A 156 -24.54 -29.96 9.29
C VAL A 156 -25.84 -29.23 9.71
N LEU A 157 -25.80 -27.90 9.71
CA LEU A 157 -27.00 -27.05 9.57
C LEU A 157 -26.70 -25.98 8.51
N LYS A 158 -27.32 -26.15 7.34
CA LYS A 158 -27.36 -25.14 6.25
C LYS A 158 -28.10 -23.91 6.77
N ILE A 159 -27.42 -22.77 6.86
CA ILE A 159 -28.09 -21.47 7.00
C ILE A 159 -28.21 -20.89 5.60
N VAL A 160 -29.45 -20.97 5.09
CA VAL A 160 -29.94 -20.20 3.95
C VAL A 160 -29.98 -18.75 4.39
N ILE A 161 -29.12 -17.90 3.84
CA ILE A 161 -29.27 -16.46 3.98
C ILE A 161 -30.38 -16.05 3.01
N TYR A 162 -31.52 -15.67 3.58
CA TYR A 162 -32.59 -15.00 2.88
C TYR A 162 -32.07 -13.64 2.38
N GLU A 163 -32.12 -13.43 1.08
CA GLU A 163 -32.18 -12.08 0.53
C GLU A 163 -33.51 -11.48 1.01
N THR A 164 -33.46 -10.64 2.04
CA THR A 164 -34.61 -9.84 2.44
C THR A 164 -34.49 -8.50 1.74
N SER A 165 -35.44 -8.24 0.84
CA SER A 165 -35.72 -6.92 0.30
C SER A 165 -35.83 -5.91 1.44
N VAL A 166 -35.02 -4.86 1.37
CA VAL A 166 -35.44 -3.47 1.63
C VAL A 166 -34.61 -2.55 0.75
#